data_AF-T1DPP5-F1
#
_entry.id   AF-T1DPP5-F1
#
_cell.length_a   1.000
_cell.length_b   1.000
_cell.length_c   1.000
_cell.angle_alpha   90.00
_cell.angle_beta   90.00
_cell.angle_gamma   90.00
#
_symmetry.space_group_name_H-M   'P 1'
#
loop_
_entity.id
_entity.type
_entity.pdbx_description
1 polymer ?
#
loop_
_entity_poly.entity_id
_entity_poly.type
_entity_poly.pdbx_seq_one_letter_code
_entity_poly.pdbx_strand_id
1 'polypeptide(L)'
;MDKCSAQRPTQMPAPGVPRTEGCCMMQCILTEIGGFANNVLNTDAIKSALAGTLGADATLAPLVGTTVDNCARQIQNDPAYAVAPISASPDRAGCSFVPQGFMNCLHSTLFKSCPSSLWTESSDCQGLKQKLDSGCPFFALRGRGPPN
;
A
#
# COMPACT_ATOMS: atom_id res chain seq x y z
N MET A 1 4.61 3.80 13.46
CA MET A 1 4.68 4.66 12.26
C MET A 1 5.75 5.74 12.39
N ASP A 2 5.94 6.34 13.57
CA ASP A 2 6.85 7.49 13.77
C ASP A 2 8.31 7.22 13.38
N LYS A 3 8.82 6.01 13.67
CA LYS A 3 10.16 5.57 13.28
C LYS A 3 10.42 5.62 11.76
N CYS A 4 9.39 5.37 10.94
CA CYS A 4 9.51 5.33 9.49
C CYS A 4 9.23 6.69 8.83
N SER A 5 8.85 7.72 9.60
CA SER A 5 8.52 9.04 9.05
C SER A 5 9.72 9.74 8.42
N ALA A 6 10.93 9.45 8.89
CA ALA A 6 12.18 9.93 8.30
C ALA A 6 12.41 9.40 6.87
N GLN A 7 11.75 8.30 6.49
CA GLN A 7 11.83 7.69 5.16
C GLN A 7 10.80 8.28 4.18
N ARG A 8 10.07 9.34 4.56
CA ARG A 8 9.16 10.02 3.66
C ARG A 8 9.96 10.71 2.54
N PRO A 9 9.58 10.51 1.26
CA PRO A 9 10.20 11.26 0.18
C PRO A 9 9.96 12.76 0.41
N THR A 10 11.04 13.53 0.48
CA THR A 10 11.01 14.98 0.63
C THR A 10 10.63 15.68 -0.68
N GLN A 11 10.95 15.07 -1.81
CA GLN A 11 10.59 15.53 -3.16
C GLN A 11 9.87 14.44 -3.95
N MET A 12 8.85 14.85 -4.70
CA MET A 12 8.24 13.98 -5.71
C MET A 12 9.08 14.03 -6.99
N PRO A 13 9.18 12.92 -7.74
CA PRO A 13 9.69 12.96 -9.11
C PRO A 13 8.87 13.95 -9.93
N ALA A 14 9.54 14.67 -10.84
CA ALA A 14 8.87 15.56 -11.77
C ALA A 14 7.87 14.78 -12.65
N PRO A 15 6.78 15.41 -13.14
CA PRO A 15 5.84 14.76 -14.05
C PRO A 15 6.56 14.14 -15.25
N GLY A 16 6.22 12.89 -15.58
CA GLY A 16 6.83 12.15 -16.68
C GLY A 16 8.18 11.49 -16.38
N VAL A 17 8.76 11.71 -15.19
CA VAL A 17 9.97 10.98 -14.76
C VAL A 17 9.57 9.63 -14.14
N PRO A 18 10.03 8.49 -14.70
CA PRO A 18 9.79 7.19 -14.11
C PRO A 18 10.35 7.12 -12.69
N ARG A 19 9.60 6.47 -11.78
CA ARG A 19 10.11 6.14 -10.44
C ARG A 19 11.20 5.08 -10.59
N THR A 20 12.35 5.32 -9.97
CA THR A 20 13.48 4.38 -9.96
C THR A 20 13.46 3.43 -8.77
N GLU A 21 12.62 3.72 -7.77
CA GLU A 21 12.41 2.89 -6.58
C GLU A 21 10.98 3.03 -6.04
N GLY A 22 10.60 2.11 -5.16
CA GLY A 22 9.35 2.14 -4.42
C GLY A 22 9.37 3.08 -3.21
N CYS A 23 8.30 3.04 -2.42
CA CYS A 23 8.16 3.88 -1.23
C CYS A 23 8.93 3.31 -0.04
N CYS A 24 10.06 3.94 0.32
CA CYS A 24 10.87 3.57 1.49
C CYS A 24 10.12 3.60 2.81
N MET A 25 9.20 4.55 2.98
CA MET A 25 8.34 4.57 4.17
C MET A 25 7.48 3.31 4.27
N MET A 26 6.91 2.83 3.16
CA MET A 26 6.10 1.61 3.17
C MET A 26 6.95 0.36 3.38
N GLN A 27 8.15 0.31 2.79
CA GLN A 27 9.10 -0.76 3.05
C GLN A 27 9.47 -0.80 4.54
N CYS A 28 9.84 0.33 5.14
CA CYS A 28 10.16 0.43 6.56
C CYS A 28 9.00 -0.08 7.42
N ILE A 29 7.77 0.36 7.15
CA ILE A 29 6.59 -0.06 7.93
C ILE A 29 6.41 -1.58 7.85
N LEU A 30 6.45 -2.16 6.65
CA LEU A 30 6.27 -3.61 6.49
C LEU A 30 7.43 -4.41 7.10
N THR A 31 8.66 -3.92 7.03
CA THR A 31 9.79 -4.57 7.69
C THR A 31 9.69 -4.51 9.21
N GLU A 32 9.31 -3.36 9.79
CA GLU A 32 9.15 -3.20 11.24
C GLU A 32 8.11 -4.16 11.84
N ILE A 33 7.04 -4.48 11.09
CA ILE A 33 6.02 -5.45 11.53
C ILE A 33 6.39 -6.91 11.17
N GLY A 34 7.58 -7.16 10.62
CA GLY A 34 8.00 -8.48 10.14
C GLY A 34 7.27 -8.97 8.88
N GLY A 35 6.54 -8.08 8.21
CA GLY A 35 5.73 -8.34 7.02
C GLY A 35 6.51 -8.31 5.70
N PHE A 36 7.76 -7.86 5.70
CA PHE A 36 8.57 -7.79 4.48
C PHE A 36 10.06 -7.93 4.74
N ALA A 37 10.71 -8.86 4.03
CA ALA A 37 12.14 -9.05 4.01
C ALA A 37 12.57 -9.71 2.68
N ASN A 38 13.79 -9.39 2.19
CA ASN A 38 14.37 -10.03 1.01
C ASN A 38 13.46 -10.03 -0.24
N ASN A 39 12.74 -8.93 -0.45
CA ASN A 39 11.74 -8.78 -1.53
C ASN A 39 10.50 -9.69 -1.42
N VAL A 40 10.32 -10.38 -0.30
CA VAL A 40 9.21 -11.31 -0.05
C VAL A 40 8.28 -10.74 1.03
N LEU A 41 6.97 -10.86 0.81
CA LEU A 41 5.94 -10.51 1.78
C LEU A 41 5.67 -11.69 2.71
N ASN A 42 5.61 -11.43 4.01
CA ASN A 42 5.14 -12.37 5.01
C ASN A 42 3.67 -12.05 5.33
N THR A 43 2.76 -12.75 4.66
CA THR A 43 1.31 -12.53 4.79
C THR A 43 0.79 -12.77 6.21
N ASP A 44 1.37 -13.71 6.95
CA ASP A 44 0.92 -14.05 8.30
C ASP A 44 1.26 -12.94 9.29
N ALA A 45 2.47 -12.39 9.21
CA ALA A 45 2.86 -11.22 10.00
C ALA A 45 2.00 -9.99 9.67
N ILE A 46 1.71 -9.77 8.37
CA ILE A 46 0.84 -8.67 7.93
C ILE A 46 -0.59 -8.83 8.47
N LYS A 47 -1.17 -10.02 8.35
CA LYS A 47 -2.52 -10.32 8.88
C LYS A 47 -2.56 -10.12 10.40
N SER A 48 -1.54 -10.59 11.12
CA SER A 48 -1.42 -10.42 12.56
C SER A 48 -1.38 -8.92 12.95
N ALA A 49 -0.57 -8.11 12.25
CA ALA A 49 -0.50 -6.68 12.48
C ALA A 49 -1.82 -5.95 12.18
N LEU A 50 -2.52 -6.34 11.11
CA LEU A 50 -3.82 -5.77 10.75
C LEU A 50 -4.92 -6.16 11.75
N ALA A 51 -4.92 -7.39 12.26
CA ALA A 51 -5.85 -7.83 13.29
C ALA A 51 -5.74 -6.99 14.57
N GLY A 52 -4.51 -6.61 14.96
CA GLY A 52 -4.29 -5.70 16.08
C GLY A 52 -4.81 -4.26 15.85
N THR A 53 -5.02 -3.85 14.60
CA THR A 53 -5.43 -2.49 14.23
C THR A 53 -6.92 -2.37 13.94
N LEU A 54 -7.47 -3.34 13.20
CA LEU A 54 -8.88 -3.33 12.76
C LEU A 54 -9.84 -3.75 13.88
N GLY A 55 -9.30 -4.22 15.01
CA GLY A 55 -10.09 -4.79 16.10
C GLY A 55 -10.81 -6.07 15.69
N ALA A 56 -11.65 -6.58 16.58
CA ALA A 56 -12.43 -7.79 16.36
C ALA A 56 -13.69 -7.55 15.51
N ASP A 57 -13.63 -6.66 14.49
CA ASP A 57 -14.75 -6.51 13.56
C ASP A 57 -14.86 -7.79 12.70
N ALA A 58 -15.79 -8.65 13.10
CA ALA A 58 -16.04 -9.93 12.46
C ALA A 58 -16.47 -9.80 10.99
N THR A 59 -16.96 -8.62 10.58
CA THR A 59 -17.35 -8.32 9.20
C THR A 59 -16.13 -8.03 8.32
N LEU A 60 -15.11 -7.38 8.88
CA LEU A 60 -13.91 -6.98 8.15
C LEU A 60 -12.80 -8.04 8.17
N ALA A 61 -12.69 -8.83 9.24
CA ALA A 61 -11.58 -9.76 9.41
C ALA A 61 -11.43 -10.78 8.26
N PRO A 62 -12.49 -11.46 7.77
CA PRO A 62 -12.38 -12.38 6.63
C PRO A 62 -12.00 -11.65 5.35
N LEU A 63 -12.61 -10.48 5.10
CA LEU A 63 -12.32 -9.66 3.93
C LEU A 63 -10.85 -9.25 3.88
N VAL A 64 -10.28 -8.85 5.02
CA VAL A 64 -8.89 -8.42 5.14
C VAL A 64 -7.96 -9.59 4.92
N GLY A 65 -8.21 -10.74 5.55
CA GLY A 65 -7.40 -11.94 5.37
C GLY A 65 -7.30 -12.35 3.89
N THR A 66 -8.44 -12.46 3.20
CA THR A 66 -8.49 -12.80 1.77
C THR A 66 -7.81 -11.73 0.91
N THR A 67 -8.00 -10.44 1.23
CA THR A 67 -7.39 -9.36 0.47
C THR A 67 -5.87 -9.36 0.60
N VAL A 68 -5.32 -9.61 1.79
CA VAL A 68 -3.87 -9.72 2.01
C VAL A 68 -3.28 -10.83 1.13
N ASP A 69 -3.89 -12.02 1.11
CA ASP A 69 -3.38 -13.15 0.32
C ASP A 69 -3.42 -12.88 -1.18
N ASN A 70 -4.54 -12.33 -1.66
CA ASN A 70 -4.71 -12.02 -3.07
C ASN A 70 -3.73 -10.93 -3.52
N CYS A 71 -3.59 -9.86 -2.75
CA CYS A 71 -2.66 -8.78 -3.07
C CYS A 71 -1.19 -9.22 -2.97
N ALA A 72 -0.82 -10.02 -1.97
CA ALA A 72 0.53 -10.55 -1.88
C ALA A 72 0.85 -11.43 -3.09
N ARG A 73 -0.05 -12.35 -3.46
CA ARG A 73 0.11 -13.19 -4.65
C ARG A 73 0.22 -12.36 -5.93
N GLN A 74 -0.65 -11.37 -6.12
CA GLN A 74 -0.64 -10.52 -7.31
C GLN A 74 0.69 -9.80 -7.47
N ILE A 75 1.19 -9.18 -6.39
CA ILE A 75 2.41 -8.37 -6.43
C ILE A 75 3.66 -9.23 -6.54
N GLN A 76 3.71 -10.36 -5.84
CA GLN A 76 4.87 -11.28 -5.89
C GLN A 76 5.01 -11.97 -7.26
N ASN A 77 3.90 -12.14 -7.99
CA ASN A 77 3.91 -12.76 -9.32
C ASN A 77 4.04 -11.77 -10.48
N ASP A 78 3.97 -10.46 -10.21
CA ASP A 78 4.04 -9.43 -11.25
C ASP A 78 5.50 -8.95 -11.41
N PRO A 79 6.13 -9.19 -12.58
CA PRO A 79 7.52 -8.83 -12.82
C PRO A 79 7.79 -7.32 -12.73
N ALA A 80 6.76 -6.47 -12.86
CA ALA A 80 6.91 -5.03 -12.67
C ALA A 80 7.39 -4.65 -11.25
N TYR A 81 7.13 -5.50 -10.25
CA TYR A 81 7.58 -5.27 -8.87
C TYR A 81 8.90 -5.96 -8.53
N ALA A 82 9.41 -6.83 -9.40
CA ALA A 82 10.67 -7.54 -9.23
C ALA A 82 11.90 -6.75 -9.70
N VAL A 83 11.69 -5.58 -10.31
CA VAL A 83 12.76 -4.71 -10.82
C VAL A 83 13.66 -4.24 -9.67
N ALA A 84 14.97 -4.36 -9.86
CA ALA A 84 15.97 -3.89 -8.90
C ALA A 84 15.85 -2.38 -8.71
N PRO A 85 15.58 -1.89 -7.48
CA PRO A 85 15.37 -0.47 -7.25
C PRO A 85 16.70 0.29 -7.28
N ILE A 86 16.69 1.47 -7.91
CA ILE A 86 17.81 2.40 -7.93
C ILE A 86 17.44 3.57 -7.02
N SER A 87 18.25 3.76 -5.97
CA SER A 87 18.04 4.81 -4.99
C SER A 87 18.05 6.19 -5.65
N ALA A 88 17.11 7.04 -5.24
CA ALA A 88 17.12 8.46 -5.59
C ALA A 88 18.19 9.25 -4.81
N SER A 89 18.86 8.62 -3.83
CA SER A 89 19.86 9.25 -2.97
C SER A 89 21.12 8.39 -2.84
N PRO A 90 22.33 8.97 -2.94
CA PRO A 90 23.58 8.19 -2.95
C PRO A 90 23.94 7.56 -1.59
N ASP A 91 23.30 7.98 -0.50
CA ASP A 91 23.57 7.58 0.87
C ASP A 91 22.81 6.32 1.32
N ARG A 92 21.95 5.75 0.47
CA ARG A 92 21.16 4.55 0.81
C ARG A 92 20.90 3.65 -0.40
N ALA A 93 20.55 2.40 -0.10
CA ALA A 93 20.01 1.48 -1.10
C ALA A 93 18.61 1.90 -1.57
N GLY A 94 18.25 1.50 -2.79
CA GLY A 94 16.92 1.71 -3.34
C GLY A 94 15.89 0.85 -2.62
N CYS A 95 14.67 1.38 -2.47
CA CYS A 95 13.57 0.66 -1.82
C CYS A 95 12.76 -0.14 -2.84
N SER A 96 12.38 -1.36 -2.46
CA SER A 96 11.58 -2.25 -3.27
C SER A 96 10.23 -1.63 -3.64
N PHE A 97 9.75 -1.95 -4.85
CA PHE A 97 8.41 -1.62 -5.31
C PHE A 97 7.32 -2.48 -4.65
N VAL A 98 7.67 -3.67 -4.13
CA VAL A 98 6.73 -4.66 -3.58
C VAL A 98 5.89 -4.08 -2.42
N PRO A 99 6.45 -3.45 -1.38
CA PRO A 99 5.65 -2.85 -0.29
C PRO A 99 4.63 -1.83 -0.77
N GLN A 100 5.00 -0.95 -1.70
CA GLN A 100 4.10 0.07 -2.22
C GLN A 100 2.98 -0.55 -3.06
N GLY A 101 3.31 -1.48 -3.95
CA GLY A 101 2.34 -2.21 -4.77
C GLY A 101 1.34 -2.98 -3.92
N PHE A 102 1.84 -3.71 -2.91
CA PHE A 102 1.02 -4.45 -1.97
C PHE A 102 0.04 -3.54 -1.22
N MET A 103 0.53 -2.45 -0.62
CA MET A 103 -0.34 -1.52 0.10
C MET A 103 -1.36 -0.86 -0.84
N ASN A 104 -0.99 -0.57 -2.09
CA ASN A 104 -1.91 0.01 -3.05
C ASN A 104 -3.03 -0.96 -3.41
N CYS A 105 -2.70 -2.24 -3.64
CA CYS A 105 -3.67 -3.29 -3.88
C CYS A 105 -4.59 -3.49 -2.66
N LEU A 106 -4.02 -3.55 -1.46
CA LEU A 106 -4.75 -3.76 -0.21
C LEU A 106 -5.79 -2.65 0.00
N HIS A 107 -5.36 -1.38 -0.03
CA HIS A 107 -6.27 -0.25 0.15
C HIS A 107 -7.35 -0.18 -0.93
N SER A 108 -6.98 -0.36 -2.20
CA SER A 108 -7.94 -0.31 -3.31
C SER A 108 -8.99 -1.40 -3.18
N THR A 109 -8.57 -2.62 -2.86
CA THR A 109 -9.46 -3.78 -2.77
C THR A 109 -10.39 -3.67 -1.56
N LEU A 110 -9.85 -3.33 -0.38
CA LEU A 110 -10.67 -3.12 0.82
C LEU A 110 -11.71 -2.01 0.63
N PHE A 111 -11.32 -0.89 0.01
CA PHE A 111 -12.26 0.19 -0.27
C PHE A 111 -13.38 -0.25 -1.23
N LYS A 112 -13.02 -0.97 -2.30
CA LYS A 112 -13.99 -1.47 -3.28
C LYS A 112 -14.89 -2.57 -2.74
N SER A 113 -14.40 -3.36 -1.81
CA SER A 113 -15.15 -4.47 -1.19
C SER A 113 -15.74 -4.09 0.17
N CYS A 114 -15.79 -2.79 0.48
CA CYS A 114 -16.37 -2.30 1.73
C CYS A 114 -17.83 -2.79 1.86
N PRO A 115 -18.19 -3.48 2.96
CA PRO A 115 -19.56 -3.95 3.19
C PRO A 115 -20.56 -2.79 3.17
N SER A 116 -21.77 -3.02 2.64
CA SER A 116 -22.82 -2.00 2.59
C SER A 116 -23.21 -1.46 3.96
N SER A 117 -23.06 -2.25 5.03
CA SER A 117 -23.28 -1.82 6.41
C SER A 117 -22.29 -0.77 6.92
N LEU A 118 -21.10 -0.69 6.30
CA LEU A 118 -20.04 0.27 6.62
C LEU A 118 -19.86 1.33 5.54
N TRP A 119 -20.52 1.15 4.39
CA TRP A 119 -20.41 2.04 3.26
C TRP A 119 -21.16 3.35 3.50
N THR A 120 -20.48 4.47 3.26
CA THR A 120 -21.11 5.78 3.29
C THR A 120 -21.66 6.12 1.91
N GLU A 121 -22.99 6.17 1.80
CA GLU A 121 -23.66 6.57 0.56
C GLU A 121 -23.45 8.06 0.26
N SER A 122 -22.46 8.35 -0.58
CA SER A 122 -22.18 9.70 -1.07
C SER A 122 -21.61 9.67 -2.49
N SER A 123 -21.84 10.77 -3.22
CA SER A 123 -21.27 10.93 -4.57
C SER A 123 -19.74 10.93 -4.57
N ASP A 124 -19.11 11.40 -3.49
CA ASP A 124 -17.65 11.39 -3.33
C ASP A 124 -17.10 9.97 -3.14
N CYS A 125 -17.74 9.15 -2.30
CA CYS A 125 -17.37 7.75 -2.11
C CYS A 125 -17.53 6.96 -3.41
N GLN A 126 -18.62 7.19 -4.15
CA GLN A 126 -18.85 6.56 -5.44
C GLN A 126 -17.83 7.01 -6.50
N GLY A 127 -17.51 8.31 -6.55
CA GLY A 127 -16.50 8.85 -7.44
C GLY A 127 -15.09 8.29 -7.16
N LEU A 128 -14.74 8.12 -5.88
CA LEU A 128 -13.48 7.49 -5.49
C LEU A 128 -13.45 6.02 -5.93
N LYS A 129 -14.54 5.27 -5.71
CA LYS A 129 -14.68 3.87 -6.15
C LYS A 129 -14.49 3.74 -7.66
N GLN A 130 -15.15 4.59 -8.45
CA GLN A 130 -15.03 4.60 -9.91
C GLN A 130 -13.58 4.86 -10.39
N LYS A 131 -12.85 5.79 -9.75
CA LYS A 131 -11.44 6.03 -10.08
C LYS A 131 -10.54 4.83 -9.77
N LEU A 132 -10.80 4.13 -8.67
CA LEU A 132 -10.09 2.90 -8.34
C LEU A 132 -10.42 1.78 -9.34
N ASP A 133 -11.66 1.70 -9.82
CA ASP A 133 -12.10 0.74 -10.84
C ASP A 133 -11.50 1.04 -12.22
N SER A 134 -11.27 2.32 -12.56
CA SER A 134 -10.55 2.71 -13.78
C SER A 134 -9.03 2.47 -13.71
N GLY A 135 -8.53 1.88 -12.62
CA GLY A 135 -7.12 1.53 -12.46
C GLY A 135 -6.24 2.63 -11.87
N CYS A 136 -6.81 3.73 -11.36
CA CYS A 136 -6.01 4.73 -10.66
C CYS A 136 -5.50 4.16 -9.32
N PRO A 137 -4.18 4.20 -9.04
CA PRO A 137 -3.65 3.75 -7.76
C PRO A 137 -4.23 4.57 -6.60
N PHE A 138 -4.66 3.91 -5.52
CA PHE A 138 -5.16 4.56 -4.30
C PHE A 138 -4.25 5.67 -3.79
N PHE A 139 -2.93 5.45 -3.79
CA PHE A 139 -1.96 6.46 -3.35
C PHE A 139 -1.81 7.65 -4.31
N ALA A 140 -2.19 7.51 -5.58
CA ALA A 140 -2.26 8.65 -6.50
C ALA A 140 -3.52 9.50 -6.26
N LEU A 141 -4.61 8.87 -5.76
CA LEU A 141 -5.88 9.53 -5.45
C LEU A 141 -5.85 10.23 -4.08
N ARG A 142 -5.08 9.70 -3.13
CA ARG A 142 -4.69 10.43 -1.92
C ARG A 142 -3.66 11.51 -2.30
N GLY A 143 -4.12 12.58 -2.94
CA GLY A 143 -3.34 13.80 -3.04
C GLY A 143 -2.89 14.26 -1.65
N ARG A 144 -1.82 15.07 -1.58
CA ARG A 144 -1.63 15.92 -0.39
C ARG A 144 -2.90 16.75 -0.28
N GLY A 145 -3.74 16.45 0.71
CA GLY A 145 -4.69 17.45 1.20
C GLY A 145 -3.91 18.74 1.51
N PRO A 146 -4.57 19.90 1.51
CA PRO A 146 -3.92 21.14 1.88
C PRO A 146 -3.15 20.94 3.20
N PRO A 147 -1.95 21.52 3.36
CA PRO A 147 -1.28 21.50 4.64
C PRO A 147 -2.24 22.12 5.67
N ASN A 148 -2.68 21.33 6.63
CA ASN A 148 -3.30 21.84 7.85
C ASN A 148 -2.20 22.44 8.74
#